data_AF-A0A6P8ANV3-F1
#
_entry.id   AF-A0A6P8ANV3-F1
#
_cell.length_a   1.000
_cell.length_b   1.000
_cell.length_c   1.000
_cell.angle_alpha   90.00
_cell.angle_beta   90.00
_cell.angle_gamma   90.00
#
_symmetry.space_group_name_H-M   'P 1'
#
loop_
_entity.id
_entity.type
_entity.pdbx_description
1 polymer ?
#
loop_
_entity_poly.entity_id
_entity_poly.type
_entity_poly.pdbx_seq_one_letter_code
_entity_poly.pdbx_strand_id
1 'polypeptide(L)'
;MTRPQPPTPVLQGSDDSSKQVYERLDVYIQPLIKDRSHEAPEAALPQYNQSHGNNPHHQQSYVHHNYQQHDQYARVLIPSSGTASTEPVTGSKSNTSERKKGSRDRSSLLVSILVAVCAALIAATVTGVAVWKATEFKGSSGTCPTSAGDGKGGGGGGSSTTPPTTDITTGDGTRKAIRPASSLAAIGWRIKDESFIQLIYQDPDNNLRTSWFSTLWSNWTAPKIVSREKDSHKAMAGTPFAVSTLWRDTGVAGEWVAQNQMNYLSPTGTVLGYNFRLNWPLGLPDSIIEKSWSGAPNSNLASLWPYNYYQANGEIRQVRDASASNVKLEGLSNAAEGTPLLALPVGATHNQEEMRLFYRNRDGELSLFERDSRGSITSYMRALGVIVPNNAGLGGFSTARESTGPGINTYLLWQDTSQKENGGVRIMSQTNGDDEWKGPVSDPVFSRADVNTRIACVNEGMGAVNNDGSQTNVRLSNSRDLNRCYFQAEGGKLKQVQHDGQKWIDLGFVPML
;
A
#
# COMPACT_ATOMS: atom_id res chain seq x y z
N MET A 1 -29.54 -57.67 53.10
CA MET A 1 -29.17 -56.26 53.32
C MET A 1 -27.69 -56.11 53.03
N THR A 2 -27.37 -55.56 51.87
CA THR A 2 -26.03 -55.17 51.45
C THR A 2 -26.24 -54.03 50.45
N ARG A 3 -25.74 -52.84 50.79
CA ARG A 3 -26.04 -51.58 50.10
C ARG A 3 -25.04 -51.40 48.94
N PRO A 4 -25.47 -51.13 47.69
CA PRO A 4 -24.53 -50.88 46.60
C PRO A 4 -23.86 -49.51 46.76
N GLN A 5 -22.54 -49.45 46.54
CA GLN A 5 -21.76 -48.22 46.48
C GLN A 5 -22.15 -47.40 45.22
N PRO A 6 -22.20 -46.05 45.31
CA PRO A 6 -22.40 -45.19 44.15
C PRO A 6 -21.11 -45.08 43.31
N PRO A 7 -21.23 -44.93 41.98
CA PRO A 7 -20.08 -44.82 41.09
C PRO A 7 -19.35 -43.47 41.27
N THR A 8 -18.03 -43.55 41.26
CA THR A 8 -17.10 -42.41 41.28
C THR A 8 -17.26 -41.54 40.02
N PRO A 9 -17.24 -40.20 40.11
CA PRO A 9 -17.34 -39.34 38.93
C PRO A 9 -16.07 -39.43 38.08
N VAL A 10 -16.24 -39.70 36.79
CA VAL A 10 -15.19 -39.53 35.77
C VAL A 10 -15.10 -38.04 35.46
N LEU A 11 -13.96 -37.43 35.80
CA LEU A 11 -13.60 -36.07 35.39
C LEU A 11 -13.36 -36.06 33.88
N GLN A 12 -14.30 -35.44 33.16
CA GLN A 12 -14.17 -35.15 31.74
C GLN A 12 -13.21 -33.98 31.58
N GLY A 13 -11.99 -34.27 31.12
CA GLY A 13 -10.99 -33.27 30.81
C GLY A 13 -11.46 -32.38 29.66
N SER A 14 -11.43 -31.07 29.89
CA SER A 14 -11.56 -30.04 28.87
C SER A 14 -10.36 -30.10 27.93
N ASP A 15 -10.60 -30.33 26.63
CA ASP A 15 -9.63 -30.05 25.57
C ASP A 15 -9.35 -28.54 25.55
N ASP A 16 -8.20 -28.17 26.11
CA ASP A 16 -7.68 -26.81 26.16
C ASP A 16 -6.52 -26.72 25.16
N SER A 17 -6.84 -26.80 23.85
CA SER A 17 -5.85 -26.75 22.76
C SER A 17 -5.57 -25.32 22.27
N SER A 18 -5.51 -24.35 23.19
CA SER A 18 -5.13 -22.96 22.89
C SER A 18 -4.05 -22.45 23.84
N LYS A 19 -2.91 -23.15 23.88
CA LYS A 19 -1.64 -22.63 24.43
C LYS A 19 -0.47 -23.20 23.64
N GLN A 20 -0.19 -22.64 22.47
CA GLN A 20 1.20 -22.61 22.00
C GLN A 20 1.86 -21.39 22.64
N VAL A 21 2.69 -21.69 23.63
CA VAL A 21 3.61 -20.75 24.27
C VAL A 21 4.65 -20.39 23.21
N TYR A 22 4.64 -19.15 22.74
CA TYR A 22 5.78 -18.60 22.02
C TYR A 22 6.87 -18.29 23.06
N GLU A 23 8.01 -18.96 22.94
CA GLU A 23 9.23 -18.56 23.64
C GLU A 23 9.65 -17.17 23.16
N ARG A 24 9.85 -16.26 24.12
CA ARG A 24 10.47 -14.95 23.89
C ARG A 24 11.91 -15.15 23.44
N LEU A 25 12.27 -14.60 22.29
CA LEU A 25 13.65 -14.45 21.82
C LEU A 25 14.35 -13.25 22.51
N ASP A 26 14.25 -13.17 23.84
CA ASP A 26 14.84 -12.08 24.65
C ASP A 26 16.07 -12.52 25.45
N VAL A 27 16.71 -13.63 25.07
CA VAL A 27 17.93 -14.12 25.73
C VAL A 27 19.01 -14.30 24.68
N TYR A 28 19.76 -13.21 24.41
CA TYR A 28 21.21 -13.19 24.15
C TYR A 28 21.64 -11.78 23.72
N ILE A 29 21.52 -10.79 24.62
CA ILE A 29 22.39 -9.62 24.58
C ILE A 29 22.78 -9.27 26.01
N GLN A 30 23.98 -9.68 26.44
CA GLN A 30 24.67 -9.02 27.53
C GLN A 30 25.60 -7.93 26.95
N PRO A 31 25.75 -6.78 27.63
CA PRO A 31 26.54 -5.68 27.13
C PRO A 31 28.02 -5.90 27.48
N LEU A 32 28.85 -6.10 26.46
CA LEU A 32 30.30 -5.90 26.59
C LEU A 32 30.61 -4.46 26.18
N ILE A 33 30.61 -3.58 27.19
CA ILE A 33 31.29 -2.28 27.09
C ILE A 33 32.79 -2.58 27.10
N LYS A 34 33.44 -2.42 25.94
CA LYS A 34 34.85 -2.05 25.90
C LYS A 34 35.15 -1.26 24.63
N ASP A 35 35.45 0.01 24.88
CA ASP A 35 36.20 0.95 24.07
C ASP A 35 37.03 0.32 22.93
N ARG A 36 36.69 0.65 21.68
CA ARG A 36 37.63 0.82 20.55
C ARG A 36 36.89 1.30 19.29
N SER A 37 37.28 2.47 18.85
CA SER A 37 37.07 3.04 17.51
C SER A 37 37.45 2.04 16.41
N HIS A 38 36.48 1.54 15.65
CA HIS A 38 36.68 1.04 14.29
C HIS A 38 35.40 1.25 13.47
N GLU A 39 35.53 1.93 12.33
CA GLU A 39 34.52 1.96 11.27
C GLU A 39 34.02 0.53 10.99
N ALA A 40 32.70 0.37 10.94
CA ALA A 40 32.10 -0.87 10.44
C ALA A 40 32.49 -1.02 8.96
N PRO A 41 32.93 -2.21 8.52
CA PRO A 41 33.22 -2.44 7.12
C PRO A 41 31.94 -2.27 6.29
N GLU A 42 32.04 -1.47 5.22
CA GLU A 42 31.03 -1.36 4.18
C GLU A 42 30.65 -2.77 3.71
N ALA A 43 29.35 -3.10 3.74
CA ALA A 43 28.88 -4.38 3.25
C ALA A 43 29.25 -4.50 1.77
N ALA A 44 30.19 -5.38 1.45
CA ALA A 44 30.58 -5.67 0.09
C ALA A 44 29.35 -6.19 -0.67
N LEU A 45 28.77 -5.32 -1.51
CA LEU A 45 27.77 -5.72 -2.48
C LEU A 45 28.39 -6.81 -3.37
N PRO A 46 27.71 -7.94 -3.62
CA PRO A 46 28.21 -8.94 -4.54
C PRO A 46 28.47 -8.30 -5.90
N GLN A 47 29.74 -8.31 -6.35
CA GLN A 47 30.10 -7.87 -7.68
C GLN A 47 29.47 -8.82 -8.70
N TYR A 48 28.45 -8.34 -9.40
CA TYR A 48 27.90 -9.02 -10.57
C TYR A 48 28.91 -8.90 -11.71
N ASN A 49 29.69 -9.95 -11.95
CA ASN A 49 30.46 -10.08 -13.18
C ASN A 49 29.48 -10.27 -14.35
N GLN A 50 29.29 -9.21 -15.13
CA GLN A 50 28.68 -9.27 -16.44
C GLN A 50 29.62 -10.00 -17.41
N SER A 51 29.66 -11.33 -17.35
CA SER A 51 30.26 -12.11 -18.44
C SER A 51 29.40 -13.33 -18.80
N HIS A 52 28.89 -13.25 -20.04
CA HIS A 52 28.39 -14.31 -20.90
C HIS A 52 27.04 -14.99 -20.60
N GLY A 53 26.07 -14.67 -21.46
CA GLY A 53 25.08 -15.63 -21.97
C GLY A 53 23.64 -15.36 -21.57
N ASN A 54 22.87 -14.74 -22.48
CA ASN A 54 21.41 -14.64 -22.45
C ASN A 54 20.76 -16.03 -22.43
N ASN A 55 20.61 -16.65 -21.25
CA ASN A 55 19.82 -17.85 -21.08
C ASN A 55 18.69 -17.60 -20.06
N PRO A 56 17.43 -17.44 -20.51
CA PRO A 56 16.29 -17.24 -19.61
C PRO A 56 16.05 -18.42 -18.65
N HIS A 57 16.61 -19.60 -18.93
CA HIS A 57 16.58 -20.72 -17.98
C HIS A 57 17.49 -20.50 -16.77
N HIS A 58 18.51 -19.63 -16.86
CA HIS A 58 19.46 -19.47 -15.75
C HIS A 58 18.85 -18.75 -14.55
N GLN A 59 17.90 -17.83 -14.76
CA GLN A 59 17.14 -17.20 -13.68
C GLN A 59 16.09 -18.14 -13.09
N GLN A 60 15.39 -18.96 -13.90
CA GLN A 60 14.48 -19.99 -13.38
C GLN A 60 15.25 -21.05 -12.56
N SER A 61 16.43 -21.47 -13.00
CA SER A 61 17.30 -22.38 -12.25
C SER A 61 17.78 -21.75 -10.94
N TYR A 62 18.08 -20.45 -10.90
CA TYR A 62 18.43 -19.74 -9.67
C TYR A 62 17.24 -19.64 -8.69
N VAL A 63 16.03 -19.42 -9.21
CA VAL A 63 14.80 -19.47 -8.41
C VAL A 63 14.61 -20.88 -7.85
N HIS A 64 14.86 -21.93 -8.62
CA HIS A 64 14.75 -23.31 -8.11
C HIS A 64 15.85 -23.68 -7.10
N HIS A 65 17.09 -23.20 -7.29
CA HIS A 65 18.22 -23.52 -6.40
C HIS A 65 18.11 -22.85 -5.02
N ASN A 66 17.60 -21.63 -4.94
CA ASN A 66 17.40 -20.96 -3.64
C ASN A 66 16.24 -21.55 -2.83
N TYR A 67 15.23 -22.15 -3.47
CA TYR A 67 14.18 -22.88 -2.75
C TYR A 67 14.68 -24.24 -2.23
N GLN A 68 15.52 -24.95 -3.00
CA GLN A 68 16.08 -26.23 -2.55
C GLN A 68 17.02 -26.10 -1.34
N GLN A 69 17.66 -24.95 -1.11
CA GLN A 69 18.45 -24.73 0.11
C GLN A 69 17.59 -24.55 1.37
N HIS A 70 16.30 -24.20 1.24
CA HIS A 70 15.39 -24.10 2.38
C HIS A 70 14.60 -25.40 2.67
N ASP A 71 14.47 -26.30 1.69
CA ASP A 71 13.80 -27.61 1.87
C ASP A 71 14.59 -28.61 2.74
N GLN A 72 15.86 -28.33 3.07
CA GLN A 72 16.66 -29.24 3.91
C GLN A 72 16.26 -29.28 5.39
N TYR A 73 15.35 -28.41 5.84
CA TYR A 73 14.88 -28.38 7.23
C TYR A 73 13.46 -28.91 7.45
N ALA A 74 12.76 -29.36 6.40
CA ALA A 74 11.39 -29.88 6.51
C ALA A 74 11.27 -31.31 5.99
N ARG A 75 11.85 -32.28 6.72
CA ARG A 75 11.44 -33.68 6.63
C ARG A 75 11.13 -34.24 8.01
N VAL A 76 9.88 -34.05 8.45
CA VAL A 76 9.25 -34.92 9.44
C VAL A 76 8.27 -35.81 8.68
N LEU A 77 8.61 -37.10 8.58
CA LEU A 77 7.73 -38.15 8.05
C LEU A 77 6.59 -38.38 9.05
N ILE A 78 5.34 -38.13 8.63
CA ILE A 78 4.14 -38.61 9.35
C ILE A 78 3.56 -39.79 8.57
N PRO A 79 3.30 -40.95 9.20
CA PRO A 79 2.73 -42.10 8.50
C PRO A 79 1.24 -41.89 8.20
N SER A 80 0.83 -42.30 7.00
CA SER A 80 -0.57 -42.40 6.60
C SER A 80 -1.30 -43.54 7.33
N SER A 81 -2.53 -43.29 7.74
CA SER A 81 -3.53 -44.35 7.92
C SER A 81 -4.89 -43.87 7.38
N GLY A 82 -5.59 -44.79 6.70
CA GLY A 82 -6.84 -44.60 5.98
C GLY A 82 -8.02 -44.19 6.88
N THR A 83 -9.26 -44.06 6.40
CA THR A 83 -9.94 -44.77 5.32
C THR A 83 -11.22 -44.00 5.01
N ALA A 84 -11.68 -44.05 3.76
CA ALA A 84 -12.95 -43.50 3.32
C ALA A 84 -14.15 -44.23 3.95
N SER A 85 -15.23 -43.49 4.21
CA SER A 85 -16.59 -44.05 4.28
C SER A 85 -17.61 -43.02 3.79
N THR A 86 -18.25 -43.37 2.69
CA THR A 86 -19.45 -42.77 2.10
C THR A 86 -20.69 -43.35 2.79
N GLU A 87 -21.65 -42.50 3.17
CA GLU A 87 -23.07 -42.69 2.78
C GLU A 87 -23.97 -41.51 3.23
N PRO A 88 -25.10 -41.27 2.52
CA PRO A 88 -25.98 -40.13 2.72
C PRO A 88 -27.18 -40.46 3.62
N VAL A 89 -27.72 -39.45 4.31
CA VAL A 89 -29.03 -39.58 4.99
C VAL A 89 -29.99 -38.53 4.46
N THR A 90 -31.11 -39.04 3.93
CA THR A 90 -32.28 -38.34 3.47
C THR A 90 -33.23 -38.00 4.62
N GLY A 91 -33.82 -36.80 4.55
CA GLY A 91 -35.23 -36.52 4.82
C GLY A 91 -35.79 -36.65 6.24
N SER A 92 -36.25 -35.52 6.81
CA SER A 92 -37.57 -35.48 7.45
C SER A 92 -38.12 -34.04 7.51
N LYS A 93 -39.32 -33.87 6.95
CA LYS A 93 -40.21 -32.72 7.17
C LYS A 93 -40.94 -32.91 8.49
N SER A 94 -41.12 -31.85 9.28
CA SER A 94 -42.34 -31.69 10.07
C SER A 94 -42.64 -30.23 10.37
N ASN A 95 -43.93 -29.96 10.47
CA ASN A 95 -44.62 -28.68 10.40
C ASN A 95 -44.66 -27.92 11.74
N THR A 96 -44.72 -26.60 11.62
CA THR A 96 -45.61 -25.62 12.29
C THR A 96 -46.12 -25.92 13.70
N SER A 97 -45.87 -25.00 14.65
CA SER A 97 -46.95 -24.44 15.50
C SER A 97 -46.58 -23.08 16.11
N GLU A 98 -47.59 -22.22 16.19
CA GLU A 98 -47.58 -20.86 16.73
C GLU A 98 -47.67 -20.78 18.27
N ARG A 99 -47.39 -19.56 18.77
CA ARG A 99 -47.95 -18.87 19.96
C ARG A 99 -47.44 -19.29 21.36
N LYS A 100 -46.82 -18.33 22.06
CA LYS A 100 -47.52 -17.48 23.06
C LYS A 100 -46.66 -16.35 23.63
N LYS A 101 -47.41 -15.41 24.21
CA LYS A 101 -47.12 -14.03 24.63
C LYS A 101 -46.82 -13.97 26.13
N GLY A 102 -45.80 -13.19 26.51
CA GLY A 102 -45.75 -12.38 27.74
C GLY A 102 -45.13 -12.98 29.02
N SER A 103 -44.09 -12.34 29.55
CA SER A 103 -43.86 -12.14 30.99
C SER A 103 -42.88 -10.97 31.23
N ARG A 104 -43.08 -10.31 32.37
CA ARG A 104 -42.58 -9.00 32.82
C ARG A 104 -41.08 -8.94 33.11
N ASP A 105 -40.43 -7.94 32.53
CA ASP A 105 -39.85 -6.77 33.20
C ASP A 105 -39.05 -6.99 34.50
N ARG A 106 -37.72 -7.18 34.36
CA ARG A 106 -36.65 -6.87 35.33
C ARG A 106 -35.28 -6.65 34.64
N SER A 107 -35.23 -5.94 33.51
CA SER A 107 -33.97 -5.71 32.76
C SER A 107 -33.46 -4.26 32.78
N SER A 108 -34.17 -3.30 33.40
CA SER A 108 -33.79 -1.89 33.26
C SER A 108 -32.51 -1.50 34.01
N LEU A 109 -32.09 -2.26 35.04
CA LEU A 109 -30.90 -1.91 35.84
C LEU A 109 -29.58 -2.21 35.11
N LEU A 110 -29.53 -3.27 34.30
CA LEU A 110 -28.33 -3.63 33.54
C LEU A 110 -28.13 -2.74 32.32
N VAL A 111 -29.23 -2.28 31.69
CA VAL A 111 -29.16 -1.33 30.58
C VAL A 111 -28.64 0.03 31.05
N SER A 112 -29.03 0.51 32.24
CA SER A 112 -28.53 1.78 32.79
C SER A 112 -27.02 1.76 33.10
N ILE A 113 -26.48 0.63 33.58
CA ILE A 113 -25.04 0.51 33.85
C ILE A 113 -24.25 0.48 32.54
N LEU A 114 -24.75 -0.23 31.52
CA LEU A 114 -24.10 -0.28 30.21
C LEU A 114 -24.05 1.11 29.54
N VAL A 115 -25.13 1.88 29.62
CA VAL A 115 -25.20 3.25 29.09
C VAL A 115 -24.25 4.21 29.83
N ALA A 116 -24.12 4.08 31.15
CA ALA A 116 -23.19 4.90 31.93
C ALA A 116 -21.72 4.59 31.61
N VAL A 117 -21.38 3.31 31.41
CA VAL A 117 -20.02 2.89 31.01
C VAL A 117 -19.71 3.36 29.58
N CYS A 118 -20.66 3.24 28.65
CA CYS A 118 -20.50 3.77 27.29
C CYS A 118 -20.32 5.31 27.29
N ALA A 119 -21.09 6.04 28.10
CA ALA A 119 -20.94 7.50 28.23
C ALA A 119 -19.57 7.89 28.82
N ALA A 120 -19.08 7.15 29.81
CA ALA A 120 -17.75 7.38 30.40
C ALA A 120 -16.61 7.10 29.40
N LEU A 121 -16.74 6.04 28.58
CA LEU A 121 -15.77 5.71 27.54
C LEU A 121 -15.77 6.75 26.39
N ILE A 122 -16.93 7.31 26.04
CA ILE A 122 -17.03 8.41 25.08
C ILE A 122 -16.41 9.70 25.65
N ALA A 123 -16.64 10.01 26.93
CA ALA A 123 -16.03 11.18 27.57
C ALA A 123 -14.49 11.07 27.70
N ALA A 124 -13.97 9.86 27.96
CA ALA A 124 -12.53 9.59 28.04
C ALA A 124 -11.83 9.66 26.67
N THR A 125 -12.52 9.28 25.59
CA THR A 125 -11.96 9.38 24.22
C THR A 125 -11.96 10.82 23.69
N VAL A 126 -12.94 11.65 24.06
CA VAL A 126 -12.98 13.07 23.66
C VAL A 126 -11.92 13.91 24.39
N THR A 127 -11.59 13.59 25.64
CA THR A 127 -10.51 14.28 26.38
C THR A 127 -9.10 13.88 25.90
N GLY A 128 -8.89 12.64 25.46
CA GLY A 128 -7.61 12.18 24.87
C GLY A 128 -7.25 12.89 23.55
N VAL A 129 -8.23 13.18 22.69
CA VAL A 129 -8.01 13.85 21.39
C VAL A 129 -7.76 15.36 21.55
N ALA A 130 -8.30 15.99 22.60
CA ALA A 130 -8.09 17.42 22.86
C ALA A 130 -6.69 17.72 23.42
N VAL A 131 -6.09 16.82 24.22
CA VAL A 131 -4.76 17.01 24.80
C VAL A 131 -3.65 16.90 23.72
N TRP A 132 -3.82 16.05 22.70
CA TRP A 132 -2.85 15.95 21.60
C TRP A 132 -2.86 17.19 20.69
N LYS A 133 -4.01 17.87 20.51
CA LYS A 133 -4.10 19.10 19.72
C LYS A 133 -3.55 20.35 20.44
N ALA A 134 -3.44 20.34 21.76
CA ALA A 134 -2.96 21.50 22.53
C ALA A 134 -1.41 21.58 22.62
N THR A 135 -0.69 20.49 22.38
CA THR A 135 0.78 20.46 22.44
C THR A 135 1.48 20.86 21.14
N GLU A 136 0.80 20.89 19.99
CA GLU A 136 1.41 21.30 18.70
C GLU A 136 1.21 22.77 18.31
N PHE A 137 0.33 23.53 19.00
CA PHE A 137 0.03 24.93 18.61
C PHE A 137 0.81 26.01 19.37
N LYS A 138 1.83 25.67 20.15
CA LYS A 138 2.61 26.65 20.94
C LYS A 138 4.00 26.99 20.37
N GLY A 139 4.19 26.82 19.06
CA GLY A 139 5.46 27.09 18.39
C GLY A 139 5.33 27.64 16.98
N SER A 140 4.62 28.76 16.77
CA SER A 140 4.94 29.75 15.72
C SER A 140 3.91 30.89 15.74
N SER A 141 4.14 31.85 16.63
CA SER A 141 3.60 33.21 16.48
C SER A 141 4.79 34.16 16.47
N GLY A 142 5.51 34.15 15.34
CA GLY A 142 6.58 35.10 15.05
C GLY A 142 5.99 36.38 14.48
N THR A 143 5.63 37.31 15.35
CA THR A 143 5.57 38.75 15.04
C THR A 143 6.96 39.22 14.63
N CYS A 144 7.10 39.81 13.45
CA CYS A 144 8.28 40.60 13.08
C CYS A 144 8.42 41.80 14.03
N PRO A 145 9.65 42.14 14.44
CA PRO A 145 10.02 43.53 14.42
C PRO A 145 11.38 43.80 13.76
N THR A 146 11.41 44.99 13.18
CA THR A 146 12.50 45.74 12.59
C THR A 146 13.72 45.92 13.50
N SER A 147 14.90 45.78 12.87
CA SER A 147 16.18 46.50 12.99
C SER A 147 16.62 47.20 14.29
N ALA A 148 17.93 46.99 14.53
CA ALA A 148 18.96 47.87 15.13
C ALA A 148 19.26 47.73 16.64
N GLY A 149 20.56 47.58 16.95
CA GLY A 149 21.13 47.92 18.26
C GLY A 149 22.27 47.02 18.74
N ASP A 150 23.49 47.56 18.69
CA ASP A 150 24.70 47.07 19.35
C ASP A 150 24.53 46.82 20.86
N GLY A 151 25.29 45.87 21.43
CA GLY A 151 25.44 45.74 22.88
C GLY A 151 26.31 44.57 23.35
N LYS A 152 27.52 44.89 23.81
CA LYS A 152 28.46 44.03 24.56
C LYS A 152 27.97 43.69 25.98
N GLY A 153 28.39 42.51 26.47
CA GLY A 153 28.40 42.09 27.89
C GLY A 153 27.51 40.87 28.12
N GLY A 154 27.90 39.75 28.72
CA GLY A 154 29.01 39.44 29.62
C GLY A 154 28.42 38.80 30.89
N GLY A 155 28.60 37.49 31.08
CA GLY A 155 28.53 36.84 32.40
C GLY A 155 27.49 35.72 32.60
N GLY A 156 27.98 34.48 32.70
CA GLY A 156 27.79 33.67 33.92
C GLY A 156 26.62 32.68 34.02
N GLY A 157 26.92 31.40 33.77
CA GLY A 157 26.66 30.31 34.73
C GLY A 157 25.26 29.70 34.83
N GLY A 158 25.12 28.45 34.40
CA GLY A 158 23.97 27.61 34.75
C GLY A 158 23.90 26.33 33.95
N SER A 159 24.67 25.32 34.34
CA SER A 159 24.64 23.96 33.76
C SER A 159 23.30 23.28 34.09
N SER A 160 22.41 23.18 33.11
CA SER A 160 21.30 22.22 33.12
C SER A 160 21.45 21.31 31.90
N THR A 161 21.96 20.11 32.14
CA THR A 161 22.03 19.01 31.16
C THR A 161 20.62 18.61 30.74
N THR A 162 20.15 19.25 29.68
CA THR A 162 19.01 18.82 28.88
C THR A 162 19.55 17.80 27.88
N PRO A 163 18.88 16.66 27.62
CA PRO A 163 19.33 15.71 26.60
C PRO A 163 19.43 16.43 25.25
N PRO A 164 20.35 16.04 24.35
CA PRO A 164 20.54 16.76 23.10
C PRO A 164 19.28 16.62 22.26
N THR A 165 18.42 17.63 22.31
CA THR A 165 17.49 17.92 21.24
C THR A 165 18.37 18.19 20.04
N THR A 166 18.41 17.24 19.10
CA THR A 166 18.94 17.49 17.78
C THR A 166 18.03 18.56 17.19
N ASP A 167 18.47 19.81 17.26
CA ASP A 167 17.90 20.90 16.49
C ASP A 167 17.99 20.48 15.02
N ILE A 168 16.89 19.93 14.51
CA ILE A 168 16.66 19.77 13.08
C ILE A 168 16.64 21.19 12.55
N THR A 169 17.79 21.61 12.05
CA THR A 169 18.00 22.91 11.45
C THR A 169 16.95 23.07 10.36
N THR A 170 16.06 24.02 10.57
CA THR A 170 15.08 24.50 9.62
C THR A 170 15.77 24.85 8.30
N GLY A 171 15.33 24.24 7.19
CA GLY A 171 15.48 24.85 5.87
C GLY A 171 15.72 23.93 4.68
N ASP A 172 16.58 22.92 4.77
CA ASP A 172 17.16 22.34 3.54
C ASP A 172 17.33 20.81 3.51
N GLY A 173 17.14 20.11 4.64
CA GLY A 173 17.31 18.65 4.72
C GLY A 173 16.26 17.86 3.92
N THR A 174 15.00 18.29 3.96
CA THR A 174 13.89 17.60 3.26
C THR A 174 13.91 17.83 1.76
N ARG A 175 14.36 19.01 1.30
CA ARG A 175 14.60 19.27 -0.13
C ARG A 175 15.68 18.37 -0.72
N LYS A 176 16.60 17.85 0.09
CA LYS A 176 17.59 16.86 -0.34
C LYS A 176 17.02 15.44 -0.44
N ALA A 177 15.95 15.13 0.30
CA ALA A 177 15.44 13.76 0.36
C ALA A 177 14.48 13.40 -0.79
N ILE A 178 13.69 14.36 -1.27
CA ILE A 178 12.72 14.17 -2.34
C ILE A 178 12.70 15.35 -3.30
N ARG A 179 12.63 15.06 -4.60
CA ARG A 179 12.52 16.07 -5.66
C ARG A 179 11.22 16.87 -5.53
N PRO A 180 11.20 18.18 -5.82
CA PRO A 180 9.93 18.90 -6.00
C PRO A 180 9.09 18.31 -7.13
N ALA A 181 7.79 18.16 -6.91
CA ALA A 181 6.86 17.47 -7.81
C ALA A 181 7.33 16.06 -8.22
N SER A 182 8.01 15.36 -7.30
CA SER A 182 8.43 13.98 -7.52
C SER A 182 7.21 13.12 -7.82
N SER A 183 7.31 12.26 -8.84
CA SER A 183 6.35 11.17 -9.00
C SER A 183 6.35 10.31 -7.75
N LEU A 184 5.16 9.86 -7.37
CA LEU A 184 4.96 8.98 -6.23
C LEU A 184 4.27 7.71 -6.74
N ALA A 185 4.62 6.59 -6.13
CA ALA A 185 3.85 5.36 -6.25
C ALA A 185 3.81 4.66 -4.89
N ALA A 186 2.64 4.16 -4.51
CA ALA A 186 2.44 3.49 -3.24
C ALA A 186 1.74 2.16 -3.49
N ILE A 187 2.23 1.12 -2.84
CA ILE A 187 1.65 -0.21 -2.93
C ILE A 187 1.61 -0.87 -1.58
N GLY A 188 0.60 -1.72 -1.35
CA GLY A 188 0.43 -2.38 -0.08
C GLY A 188 -0.05 -3.81 -0.24
N TRP A 189 0.23 -4.61 0.76
CA TRP A 189 -0.16 -6.01 0.80
C TRP A 189 -0.30 -6.44 2.26
N ARG A 190 -0.95 -7.58 2.48
CA ARG A 190 -1.22 -8.12 3.81
C ARG A 190 -0.70 -9.53 3.95
N ILE A 191 0.08 -9.79 4.99
CA ILE A 191 0.49 -11.13 5.36
C ILE A 191 -0.13 -11.41 6.72
N LYS A 192 -1.12 -12.30 6.75
CA LYS A 192 -1.93 -12.57 7.95
C LYS A 192 -2.57 -11.26 8.46
N ASP A 193 -2.32 -10.88 9.70
CA ASP A 193 -2.86 -9.67 10.35
C ASP A 193 -1.94 -8.45 10.17
N GLU A 194 -0.84 -8.59 9.44
CA GLU A 194 0.12 -7.52 9.21
C GLU A 194 -0.08 -6.89 7.84
N SER A 195 -0.06 -5.56 7.82
CA SER A 195 -0.13 -4.78 6.59
C SER A 195 1.17 -4.06 6.36
N PHE A 196 1.56 -4.04 5.09
CA PHE A 196 2.80 -3.44 4.65
C PHE A 196 2.50 -2.43 3.55
N ILE A 197 3.30 -1.37 3.51
CA ILE A 197 3.27 -0.37 2.45
C ILE A 197 4.69 -0.14 1.96
N GLN A 198 4.85 -0.13 0.65
CA GLN A 198 6.05 0.35 -0.02
C GLN A 198 5.72 1.67 -0.71
N LEU A 199 6.50 2.69 -0.43
CA LEU A 199 6.40 3.99 -1.07
C LEU A 199 7.64 4.28 -1.88
N ILE A 200 7.44 4.67 -3.12
CA ILE A 200 8.47 4.90 -4.12
C ILE A 200 8.40 6.35 -4.59
N TYR A 201 9.56 6.99 -4.68
CA TYR A 201 9.70 8.38 -5.13
C TYR A 201 11.08 8.63 -5.70
N GLN A 202 11.25 9.78 -6.35
CA GLN A 202 12.54 10.23 -6.88
C GLN A 202 13.14 11.34 -6.01
N ASP A 203 14.45 11.27 -5.79
CA ASP A 203 15.23 12.33 -5.13
C ASP A 203 15.70 13.42 -6.12
N PRO A 204 16.27 14.54 -5.64
CA PRO A 204 16.71 15.62 -6.52
C PRO A 204 17.76 15.21 -7.55
N ASP A 205 18.55 14.18 -7.27
CA ASP A 205 19.60 13.64 -8.14
C ASP A 205 19.05 12.60 -9.13
N ASN A 206 17.72 12.44 -9.18
CA ASN A 206 17.00 11.49 -10.02
C ASN A 206 17.15 10.02 -9.61
N ASN A 207 17.74 9.73 -8.45
CA ASN A 207 17.79 8.36 -7.95
C ASN A 207 16.41 7.92 -7.49
N LEU A 208 16.12 6.64 -7.71
CA LEU A 208 14.89 6.02 -7.22
C LEU A 208 15.06 5.64 -5.75
N ARG A 209 14.12 6.08 -4.92
CA ARG A 209 14.10 5.78 -3.50
C ARG A 209 12.86 5.02 -3.11
N THR A 210 13.01 4.19 -2.09
CA THR A 210 11.91 3.45 -1.47
C THR A 210 11.95 3.59 0.04
N SER A 211 10.77 3.73 0.65
CA SER A 211 10.55 3.63 2.09
C SER A 211 9.45 2.61 2.36
N TRP A 212 9.50 1.95 3.51
CA TRP A 212 8.60 0.86 3.85
C TRP A 212 7.91 1.13 5.18
N PHE A 213 6.65 0.76 5.29
CA PHE A 213 5.90 0.75 6.53
C PHE A 213 5.39 -0.66 6.80
N SER A 214 5.40 -1.07 8.06
CA SER A 214 4.72 -2.28 8.52
C SER A 214 3.94 -1.99 9.78
N THR A 215 2.75 -2.55 9.91
CA THR A 215 1.96 -2.48 11.14
C THR A 215 2.66 -3.18 12.31
N LEU A 216 3.55 -4.15 12.05
CA LEU A 216 4.29 -4.87 13.08
C LEU A 216 5.17 -3.93 13.94
N TRP A 217 5.87 -3.00 13.29
CA TRP A 217 6.71 -2.01 13.97
C TRP A 217 6.06 -0.64 14.08
N SER A 218 4.94 -0.45 13.38
CA SER A 218 4.20 0.82 13.29
C SER A 218 5.12 2.01 12.95
N ASN A 219 6.16 1.77 12.16
CA ASN A 219 7.15 2.77 11.78
C ASN A 219 7.48 2.69 10.29
N TRP A 220 8.05 3.79 9.79
CA TRP A 220 8.66 3.82 8.47
C TRP A 220 10.14 3.47 8.57
N THR A 221 10.64 2.69 7.62
CA THR A 221 12.08 2.49 7.45
C THR A 221 12.73 3.75 6.89
N ALA A 222 14.00 3.96 7.21
CA ALA A 222 14.81 4.97 6.53
C ALA A 222 14.82 4.73 5.00
N PRO A 223 14.77 5.80 4.18
CA PRO A 223 14.83 5.70 2.73
C PRO A 223 16.03 4.90 2.21
N LYS A 224 15.81 4.07 1.19
CA LYS A 224 16.86 3.32 0.48
C LYS A 224 16.88 3.67 -0.99
N ILE A 225 18.08 3.74 -1.58
CA ILE A 225 18.26 3.94 -3.02
C ILE A 225 18.15 2.58 -3.72
N VAL A 226 17.24 2.48 -4.69
CA VAL A 226 16.95 1.27 -5.49
C VAL A 226 17.82 1.20 -6.74
N SER A 227 17.99 2.34 -7.41
CA SER A 227 18.82 2.50 -8.60
C SER A 227 19.68 3.73 -8.45
N ARG A 228 20.97 3.60 -8.78
CA ARG A 228 21.91 4.72 -8.79
C ARG A 228 22.06 5.26 -10.20
N GLU A 229 22.35 6.55 -10.31
CA GLU A 229 22.56 7.23 -11.60
C GLU A 229 23.58 6.56 -12.54
N LYS A 230 24.54 5.79 -12.01
CA LYS A 230 25.58 5.09 -12.77
C LYS A 230 25.12 3.77 -13.40
N ASP A 231 23.90 3.34 -13.12
CA ASP A 231 23.36 2.09 -13.65
C ASP A 231 22.89 2.29 -15.11
N SER A 232 22.97 1.24 -15.94
CA SER A 232 22.39 1.23 -17.29
C SER A 232 20.87 1.42 -17.31
N HIS A 233 20.23 1.42 -16.13
CA HIS A 233 18.79 1.52 -15.90
C HIS A 233 18.40 2.86 -15.26
N LYS A 234 19.13 3.93 -15.57
CA LYS A 234 18.85 5.27 -15.05
C LYS A 234 17.39 5.70 -15.35
N ALA A 235 16.70 6.21 -14.33
CA ALA A 235 15.40 6.84 -14.46
C ALA A 235 15.50 8.25 -15.06
N MET A 236 14.51 8.65 -15.87
CA MET A 236 14.41 10.05 -16.30
C MET A 236 14.02 10.97 -15.14
N ALA A 237 14.41 12.23 -15.22
CA ALA A 237 13.99 13.26 -14.28
C ALA A 237 12.45 13.43 -14.32
N GLY A 238 11.79 13.31 -13.17
CA GLY A 238 10.34 13.33 -13.08
C GLY A 238 9.68 12.12 -13.74
N THR A 239 10.36 10.98 -13.82
CA THR A 239 9.79 9.75 -14.39
C THR A 239 8.44 9.43 -13.76
N PRO A 240 7.42 8.98 -14.52
CA PRO A 240 6.24 8.37 -13.93
C PRO A 240 6.63 7.06 -13.22
N PHE A 241 5.79 6.65 -12.26
CA PHE A 241 5.89 5.35 -11.62
C PHE A 241 4.56 4.60 -11.76
N ALA A 242 4.65 3.30 -12.01
CA ALA A 242 3.54 2.38 -11.85
C ALA A 242 3.99 1.21 -11.00
N VAL A 243 3.14 0.79 -10.06
CA VAL A 243 3.43 -0.30 -9.14
C VAL A 243 2.29 -1.31 -9.13
N SER A 244 2.66 -2.59 -9.02
CA SER A 244 1.70 -3.68 -8.80
C SER A 244 2.34 -4.77 -7.94
N THR A 245 1.50 -5.56 -7.28
CA THR A 245 1.94 -6.68 -6.43
C THR A 245 1.35 -7.94 -7.00
N LEU A 246 2.18 -8.96 -7.13
CA LEU A 246 1.75 -10.31 -7.39
C LEU A 246 2.15 -11.19 -6.21
N TRP A 247 1.24 -12.06 -5.80
CA TRP A 247 1.48 -13.09 -4.82
C TRP A 247 2.04 -14.34 -5.51
N ARG A 248 3.10 -14.91 -4.95
CA ARG A 248 3.62 -16.20 -5.41
C ARG A 248 3.41 -17.26 -4.35
N ASP A 249 2.95 -18.41 -4.80
CA ASP A 249 2.95 -19.63 -4.00
C ASP A 249 4.42 -19.95 -3.61
N THR A 250 4.64 -20.26 -2.32
CA THR A 250 5.97 -20.66 -1.84
C THR A 250 6.23 -22.15 -1.99
N GLY A 251 5.22 -22.94 -2.38
CA GLY A 251 5.23 -24.40 -2.34
C GLY A 251 4.83 -24.97 -0.98
N VAL A 252 4.67 -24.12 0.03
CA VAL A 252 4.15 -24.47 1.34
C VAL A 252 2.66 -24.16 1.38
N ALA A 253 1.85 -25.14 1.78
CA ALA A 253 0.40 -25.03 1.74
C ALA A 253 -0.10 -23.81 2.54
N GLY A 254 -0.79 -22.89 1.85
CA GLY A 254 -1.34 -21.68 2.45
C GLY A 254 -0.34 -20.54 2.63
N GLU A 255 0.91 -20.70 2.17
CA GLU A 255 1.91 -19.65 2.23
C GLU A 255 2.10 -18.95 0.88
N TRP A 256 2.03 -17.62 0.94
CA TRP A 256 2.18 -16.76 -0.21
C TRP A 256 3.20 -15.67 0.11
N VAL A 257 4.06 -15.37 -0.86
CA VAL A 257 5.01 -14.26 -0.76
C VAL A 257 4.60 -13.16 -1.73
N ALA A 258 4.51 -11.93 -1.23
CA ALA A 258 4.27 -10.77 -2.06
C ALA A 258 5.54 -10.44 -2.87
N GLN A 259 5.36 -10.15 -4.15
CA GLN A 259 6.37 -9.64 -5.03
C GLN A 259 5.87 -8.32 -5.61
N ASN A 260 6.53 -7.22 -5.26
CA ASN A 260 6.18 -5.91 -5.80
C ASN A 260 6.97 -5.67 -7.10
N GLN A 261 6.31 -5.09 -8.08
CA GLN A 261 6.88 -4.66 -9.35
C GLN A 261 6.70 -3.15 -9.46
N MET A 262 7.76 -2.47 -9.89
CA MET A 262 7.77 -1.04 -10.15
C MET A 262 8.26 -0.81 -11.57
N ASN A 263 7.51 -0.06 -12.35
CA ASN A 263 7.88 0.36 -13.69
C ASN A 263 8.02 1.89 -13.79
N TYR A 264 8.95 2.33 -14.63
CA TYR A 264 9.32 3.73 -14.82
C TYR A 264 9.88 3.93 -16.24
N LEU A 265 10.15 5.18 -16.62
CA LEU A 265 10.73 5.54 -17.91
C LEU A 265 12.20 5.92 -17.77
N SER A 266 13.01 5.42 -18.70
CA SER A 266 14.37 5.88 -18.94
C SER A 266 14.37 7.26 -19.63
N PRO A 267 15.52 7.96 -19.68
CA PRO A 267 15.68 9.19 -20.47
C PRO A 267 15.34 9.05 -21.96
N THR A 268 15.40 7.84 -22.51
CA THR A 268 15.04 7.54 -23.91
C THR A 268 13.58 7.14 -24.09
N GLY A 269 12.77 7.22 -23.03
CA GLY A 269 11.38 6.78 -23.03
C GLY A 269 11.20 5.27 -22.98
N THR A 270 12.25 4.50 -22.69
CA THR A 270 12.16 3.04 -22.55
C THR A 270 11.50 2.70 -21.21
N VAL A 271 10.53 1.79 -21.22
CA VAL A 271 9.92 1.24 -20.01
C VAL A 271 10.90 0.29 -19.35
N LEU A 272 11.31 0.64 -18.13
CA LEU A 272 12.20 -0.14 -17.26
C LEU A 272 11.45 -0.55 -15.99
N GLY A 273 12.01 -1.47 -15.21
CA GLY A 273 11.39 -1.86 -13.95
C GLY A 273 12.31 -2.52 -12.94
N TYR A 274 11.85 -2.55 -11.69
CA TYR A 274 12.43 -3.30 -10.58
C TYR A 274 11.40 -4.25 -9.98
N ASN A 275 11.92 -5.36 -9.48
CA ASN A 275 11.19 -6.44 -8.84
C ASN A 275 11.69 -6.64 -7.41
N PHE A 276 10.78 -6.58 -6.43
CA PHE A 276 11.07 -6.74 -5.02
C PHE A 276 10.50 -8.08 -4.52
N ARG A 277 11.28 -9.16 -4.67
CA ARG A 277 10.92 -10.53 -4.23
C ARG A 277 11.80 -11.07 -3.11
N LEU A 278 13.11 -11.09 -3.35
CA LEU A 278 14.10 -11.84 -2.54
C LEU A 278 15.08 -10.92 -1.81
N ASN A 279 15.49 -9.82 -2.45
CA ASN A 279 16.43 -8.85 -1.90
C ASN A 279 15.68 -7.65 -1.34
N TRP A 280 14.89 -7.91 -0.30
CA TRP A 280 14.25 -6.84 0.44
C TRP A 280 15.30 -6.04 1.20
N PRO A 281 15.36 -4.70 1.08
CA PRO A 281 14.44 -3.78 0.40
C PRO A 281 14.89 -3.28 -0.99
N LEU A 282 16.03 -3.74 -1.52
CA LEU A 282 16.72 -3.11 -2.66
C LEU A 282 16.17 -3.52 -4.03
N GLY A 283 15.47 -4.65 -4.13
CA GLY A 283 14.93 -5.15 -5.40
C GLY A 283 16.01 -5.54 -6.40
N LEU A 284 15.59 -6.03 -7.57
CA LEU A 284 16.45 -6.37 -8.71
C LEU A 284 15.81 -5.84 -10.00
N PRO A 285 16.60 -5.57 -11.06
CA PRO A 285 16.04 -5.26 -12.39
C PRO A 285 14.99 -6.30 -12.81
N ASP A 286 13.83 -5.85 -13.28
CA ASP A 286 12.74 -6.73 -13.75
C ASP A 286 12.97 -7.13 -15.22
N SER A 287 12.43 -8.29 -15.59
CA SER A 287 12.38 -8.87 -16.93
C SER A 287 11.85 -7.92 -18.02
N ILE A 288 11.05 -6.91 -17.67
CA ILE A 288 10.55 -5.90 -18.60
C ILE A 288 11.67 -5.17 -19.36
N ILE A 289 12.84 -5.05 -18.73
CA ILE A 289 14.01 -4.36 -19.28
C ILE A 289 14.53 -5.06 -20.55
N GLU A 290 14.39 -6.38 -20.64
CA GLU A 290 14.88 -7.17 -21.78
C GLU A 290 14.15 -6.85 -23.09
N LYS A 291 12.98 -6.20 -23.01
CA LYS A 291 12.10 -5.99 -24.16
C LYS A 291 12.21 -4.61 -24.78
N SER A 292 12.84 -3.67 -24.08
CA SER A 292 13.08 -2.31 -24.58
C SER A 292 11.83 -1.62 -25.14
N TRP A 293 10.67 -1.80 -24.51
CA TRP A 293 9.44 -1.14 -24.96
C TRP A 293 9.56 0.37 -24.82
N SER A 294 9.21 1.12 -25.87
CA SER A 294 9.29 2.57 -25.88
C SER A 294 7.92 3.20 -25.65
N GLY A 295 7.80 3.98 -24.57
CA GLY A 295 6.72 4.93 -24.34
C GLY A 295 7.05 6.30 -24.94
N ALA A 296 6.04 7.15 -25.06
CA ALA A 296 6.24 8.56 -25.35
C ALA A 296 7.00 9.24 -24.18
N PRO A 297 7.86 10.25 -24.43
CA PRO A 297 8.62 10.91 -23.36
C PRO A 297 7.77 11.54 -22.25
N ASN A 298 6.54 11.95 -22.58
CA ASN A 298 5.55 12.50 -21.65
C ASN A 298 4.52 11.46 -21.17
N SER A 299 4.71 10.18 -21.51
CA SER A 299 3.79 9.11 -21.09
C SER A 299 3.73 9.04 -19.57
N ASN A 300 2.54 8.79 -19.03
CA ASN A 300 2.39 8.27 -17.68
C ASN A 300 2.35 6.73 -17.72
N LEU A 301 2.46 6.11 -16.56
CA LEU A 301 2.39 4.66 -16.42
C LEU A 301 1.26 4.31 -15.44
N ALA A 302 0.59 3.19 -15.68
CA ALA A 302 -0.27 2.55 -14.71
C ALA A 302 -0.02 1.04 -14.70
N SER A 303 -0.28 0.39 -13.56
CA SER A 303 -0.15 -1.06 -13.43
C SER A 303 -1.29 -1.59 -12.58
N LEU A 304 -1.87 -2.68 -13.03
CA LEU A 304 -2.75 -3.54 -12.27
C LEU A 304 -2.40 -4.94 -12.73
N TRP A 305 -1.77 -5.73 -11.86
CA TRP A 305 -1.23 -7.02 -12.24
C TRP A 305 -2.32 -7.90 -12.89
N PRO A 306 -2.06 -8.54 -14.04
CA PRO A 306 -0.76 -8.74 -14.66
C PRO A 306 -0.41 -7.70 -15.73
N TYR A 307 -1.05 -6.54 -15.79
CA TYR A 307 -0.86 -5.60 -16.90
C TYR A 307 -0.23 -4.28 -16.52
N ASN A 308 0.56 -3.76 -17.46
CA ASN A 308 1.16 -2.44 -17.44
C ASN A 308 0.64 -1.64 -18.62
N TYR A 309 0.37 -0.36 -18.38
CA TYR A 309 -0.23 0.56 -19.33
C TYR A 309 0.63 1.79 -19.47
N TYR A 310 0.83 2.24 -20.70
CA TYR A 310 1.58 3.44 -21.03
C TYR A 310 1.12 3.99 -22.38
N GLN A 311 1.51 5.20 -22.73
CA GLN A 311 1.19 5.81 -24.01
C GLN A 311 2.39 5.74 -24.95
N ALA A 312 2.18 5.37 -26.20
CA ALA A 312 3.16 5.44 -27.28
C ALA A 312 2.46 5.80 -28.59
N ASN A 313 3.06 6.69 -29.39
CA ASN A 313 2.51 7.14 -30.68
C ASN A 313 1.05 7.64 -30.59
N GLY A 314 0.71 8.32 -29.50
CA GLY A 314 -0.65 8.83 -29.25
C GLY A 314 -1.68 7.76 -28.83
N GLU A 315 -1.27 6.51 -28.66
CA GLU A 315 -2.14 5.38 -28.30
C GLU A 315 -1.77 4.83 -26.93
N ILE A 316 -2.77 4.34 -26.19
CA ILE A 316 -2.51 3.58 -24.96
C ILE A 316 -2.13 2.15 -25.34
N ARG A 317 -0.97 1.72 -24.86
CA ARG A 317 -0.40 0.38 -24.97
C ARG A 317 -0.65 -0.40 -23.68
N GLN A 318 -0.86 -1.69 -23.83
CA GLN A 318 -0.98 -2.65 -22.75
C GLN A 318 0.08 -3.73 -22.93
N VAL A 319 0.74 -4.11 -21.84
CA VAL A 319 1.64 -5.25 -21.82
C VAL A 319 1.45 -6.07 -20.56
N ARG A 320 1.36 -7.39 -20.72
CA ARG A 320 1.16 -8.32 -19.59
C ARG A 320 2.49 -8.52 -18.84
N ASP A 321 3.42 -9.19 -19.49
CA ASP A 321 4.75 -9.45 -18.94
C ASP A 321 5.79 -9.36 -20.06
N ALA A 322 7.06 -9.56 -19.72
CA ALA A 322 8.16 -9.51 -20.67
C ALA A 322 8.01 -10.54 -21.82
N SER A 323 7.27 -11.62 -21.64
CA SER A 323 7.01 -12.62 -22.70
C SER A 323 5.85 -12.22 -23.62
N ALA A 324 4.98 -11.32 -23.16
CA ALA A 324 3.77 -10.94 -23.88
C ALA A 324 4.02 -9.91 -24.99
N SER A 325 3.10 -9.92 -25.96
CA SER A 325 3.03 -8.91 -27.00
C SER A 325 2.69 -7.55 -26.43
N ASN A 326 3.36 -6.52 -26.96
CA ASN A 326 2.99 -5.13 -26.74
C ASN A 326 1.80 -4.77 -27.65
N VAL A 327 0.61 -4.66 -27.07
CA VAL A 327 -0.63 -4.48 -27.82
C VAL A 327 -1.20 -3.08 -27.63
N LYS A 328 -1.81 -2.55 -28.69
CA LYS A 328 -2.66 -1.36 -28.59
C LYS A 328 -3.91 -1.74 -27.79
N LEU A 329 -4.30 -0.91 -26.83
CA LEU A 329 -5.57 -1.07 -26.14
C LEU A 329 -6.68 -0.52 -27.03
N GLU A 330 -7.51 -1.41 -27.56
CA GLU A 330 -8.62 -1.05 -28.45
C GLU A 330 -9.70 -0.25 -27.71
N GLY A 331 -10.43 0.60 -28.44
CA GLY A 331 -11.49 1.45 -27.89
C GLY A 331 -11.01 2.79 -27.28
N LEU A 332 -9.70 3.00 -27.09
CA LEU A 332 -9.12 4.20 -26.46
C LEU A 332 -8.55 5.23 -27.47
N SER A 333 -9.32 5.60 -28.49
CA SER A 333 -8.85 6.56 -29.52
C SER A 333 -8.84 8.03 -29.07
N ASN A 334 -9.56 8.37 -28.00
CA ASN A 334 -9.69 9.73 -27.46
C ASN A 334 -8.76 9.99 -26.25
N ALA A 335 -7.68 9.25 -26.06
CA ALA A 335 -6.72 9.61 -25.00
C ALA A 335 -5.99 10.92 -25.37
N ALA A 336 -5.86 11.84 -24.42
CA ALA A 336 -4.98 13.00 -24.58
C ALA A 336 -3.51 12.58 -24.57
N GLU A 337 -2.65 13.34 -25.23
CA GLU A 337 -1.21 13.16 -25.14
C GLU A 337 -0.72 13.47 -23.71
N GLY A 338 0.16 12.63 -23.17
CA GLY A 338 0.64 12.74 -21.79
C GLY A 338 -0.46 12.59 -20.75
N THR A 339 -1.57 11.93 -21.11
CA THR A 339 -2.68 11.70 -20.17
C THR A 339 -2.16 11.02 -18.90
N PRO A 340 -2.62 11.42 -17.70
CA PRO A 340 -2.43 10.58 -16.53
C PRO A 340 -3.13 9.24 -16.75
N LEU A 341 -2.59 8.19 -16.13
CA LEU A 341 -3.14 6.84 -16.19
C LEU A 341 -3.26 6.30 -14.76
N LEU A 342 -4.37 5.65 -14.47
CA LEU A 342 -4.59 4.95 -13.21
C LEU A 342 -5.41 3.69 -13.49
N ALA A 343 -4.85 2.54 -13.14
CA ALA A 343 -5.51 1.24 -13.27
C ALA A 343 -6.00 0.79 -11.90
N LEU A 344 -7.28 0.45 -11.81
CA LEU A 344 -7.93 -0.03 -10.59
C LEU A 344 -8.81 -1.26 -10.92
N PRO A 345 -9.09 -2.11 -9.93
CA PRO A 345 -9.96 -3.28 -10.13
C PRO A 345 -11.42 -2.87 -10.37
N VAL A 346 -12.19 -3.77 -11.00
CA VAL A 346 -13.65 -3.64 -11.19
C VAL A 346 -14.42 -4.18 -9.98
N GLY A 347 -13.90 -5.25 -9.36
CA GLY A 347 -14.55 -5.97 -8.27
C GLY A 347 -13.61 -6.29 -7.12
N ALA A 348 -14.17 -6.82 -6.01
CA ALA A 348 -13.40 -7.17 -4.83
C ALA A 348 -12.51 -8.40 -5.07
N THR A 349 -12.86 -9.24 -6.04
CA THR A 349 -12.02 -10.30 -6.58
C THR A 349 -11.73 -9.91 -8.02
N HIS A 350 -10.47 -9.76 -8.38
CA HIS A 350 -10.05 -9.29 -9.70
C HIS A 350 -9.74 -10.48 -10.58
N ASN A 351 -10.46 -10.63 -11.69
CA ASN A 351 -10.00 -11.46 -12.80
C ASN A 351 -8.94 -10.68 -13.58
N GLN A 352 -7.86 -11.33 -14.02
CA GLN A 352 -6.77 -10.69 -14.76
C GLN A 352 -7.23 -9.78 -15.93
N GLU A 353 -8.31 -10.14 -16.63
CA GLU A 353 -8.81 -9.38 -17.78
C GLU A 353 -9.64 -8.15 -17.37
N GLU A 354 -10.19 -8.16 -16.14
CA GLU A 354 -11.01 -7.07 -15.59
C GLU A 354 -10.15 -5.88 -15.25
N MET A 355 -10.53 -4.70 -15.73
CA MET A 355 -9.78 -3.50 -15.40
C MET A 355 -10.65 -2.27 -15.54
N ARG A 356 -10.47 -1.31 -14.63
CA ARG A 356 -10.83 0.10 -14.83
C ARG A 356 -9.56 0.89 -15.11
N LEU A 357 -9.49 1.53 -16.27
CA LEU A 357 -8.44 2.48 -16.61
C LEU A 357 -9.02 3.89 -16.64
N PHE A 358 -8.54 4.74 -15.76
CA PHE A 358 -8.86 6.15 -15.71
C PHE A 358 -7.81 6.95 -16.47
N TYR A 359 -8.27 7.87 -17.31
CA TYR A 359 -7.43 8.71 -18.15
C TYR A 359 -8.12 10.05 -18.45
N ARG A 360 -7.36 11.02 -18.93
CA ARG A 360 -7.86 12.30 -19.43
C ARG A 360 -8.08 12.20 -20.94
N ASN A 361 -9.28 12.51 -21.41
CA ASN A 361 -9.58 12.55 -22.84
C ASN A 361 -9.06 13.84 -23.51
N ARG A 362 -9.17 13.96 -24.84
CA ARG A 362 -8.67 15.14 -25.58
C ARG A 362 -9.43 16.42 -25.25
N ASP A 363 -10.68 16.31 -24.83
CA ASP A 363 -11.51 17.43 -24.36
C ASP A 363 -11.11 17.89 -22.94
N GLY A 364 -10.28 17.09 -22.27
CA GLY A 364 -9.75 17.35 -20.95
C GLY A 364 -10.57 16.81 -19.79
N GLU A 365 -11.57 15.98 -20.09
CA GLU A 365 -12.39 15.34 -19.10
C GLU A 365 -11.76 14.03 -18.60
N LEU A 366 -11.97 13.73 -17.33
CA LEU A 366 -11.71 12.39 -16.79
C LEU A 366 -12.63 11.39 -17.48
N SER A 367 -12.06 10.33 -18.02
CA SER A 367 -12.75 9.25 -18.71
C SER A 367 -12.38 7.91 -18.09
N LEU A 368 -13.33 6.98 -18.15
CA LEU A 368 -13.19 5.61 -17.70
C LEU A 368 -13.25 4.67 -18.90
N PHE A 369 -12.28 3.78 -19.00
CA PHE A 369 -12.33 2.58 -19.82
C PHE A 369 -12.43 1.36 -18.92
N GLU A 370 -13.36 0.45 -19.22
CA GLU A 370 -13.60 -0.73 -18.38
C GLU A 370 -13.72 -2.01 -19.22
N ARG A 371 -13.14 -3.11 -18.73
CA ARG A 371 -13.33 -4.47 -19.25
C ARG A 371 -13.88 -5.41 -18.18
N ASP A 372 -14.71 -6.36 -18.60
CA ASP A 372 -15.22 -7.45 -17.77
C ASP A 372 -14.23 -8.63 -17.66
N SER A 373 -14.60 -9.68 -16.93
CA SER A 373 -13.81 -10.92 -16.75
C SER A 373 -13.55 -11.73 -18.01
N ARG A 374 -14.16 -11.36 -19.13
CA ARG A 374 -13.90 -11.96 -20.45
C ARG A 374 -13.01 -11.06 -21.31
N GLY A 375 -12.52 -9.95 -20.75
CA GLY A 375 -11.78 -8.93 -21.51
C GLY A 375 -12.67 -8.14 -22.47
N SER A 376 -14.00 -8.26 -22.36
CA SER A 376 -14.92 -7.52 -23.21
C SER A 376 -15.07 -6.10 -22.68
N ILE A 377 -14.95 -5.13 -23.58
CA ILE A 377 -15.22 -3.73 -23.26
C ILE A 377 -16.66 -3.59 -22.77
N THR A 378 -16.85 -2.98 -21.59
CA THR A 378 -18.18 -2.78 -21.02
C THR A 378 -18.81 -1.50 -21.56
N SER A 379 -20.13 -1.40 -21.49
CA SER A 379 -20.87 -0.18 -21.84
C SER A 379 -20.58 1.01 -20.91
N TYR A 380 -19.77 0.82 -19.86
CA TYR A 380 -19.38 1.86 -18.91
C TYR A 380 -18.24 2.76 -19.39
N MET A 381 -17.81 2.63 -20.65
CA MET A 381 -16.94 3.60 -21.29
C MET A 381 -17.61 4.96 -21.39
N ARG A 382 -17.22 5.91 -20.55
CA ARG A 382 -17.77 7.27 -20.57
C ARG A 382 -16.79 8.30 -20.04
N ALA A 383 -16.96 9.53 -20.52
CA ALA A 383 -16.50 10.69 -19.78
C ALA A 383 -17.29 10.81 -18.46
N LEU A 384 -16.60 11.17 -17.38
CA LEU A 384 -17.18 11.36 -16.06
C LEU A 384 -17.66 12.80 -15.82
N GLY A 385 -17.60 13.66 -16.84
CA GLY A 385 -18.11 15.03 -16.81
C GLY A 385 -17.31 15.98 -15.91
N VAL A 386 -16.06 15.64 -15.58
CA VAL A 386 -15.17 16.49 -14.77
C VAL A 386 -13.90 16.81 -15.54
N ILE A 387 -13.44 18.06 -15.46
CA ILE A 387 -12.21 18.49 -16.10
C ILE A 387 -11.01 18.14 -15.21
N VAL A 388 -9.99 17.53 -15.82
CA VAL A 388 -8.70 17.26 -15.20
C VAL A 388 -7.67 18.16 -15.89
N PRO A 389 -6.92 18.99 -15.14
CA PRO A 389 -5.90 19.85 -15.75
C PRO A 389 -4.85 19.06 -16.52
N ASN A 390 -4.25 19.72 -17.51
CA ASN A 390 -3.06 19.19 -18.17
C ASN A 390 -1.96 18.93 -17.13
N ASN A 391 -1.26 17.81 -17.28
CA ASN A 391 -0.19 17.37 -16.39
C ASN A 391 -0.63 17.06 -14.94
N ALA A 392 -1.92 17.06 -14.59
CA ALA A 392 -2.35 16.60 -13.26
C ALA A 392 -2.03 15.10 -13.11
N GLY A 393 -1.51 14.71 -11.94
CA GLY A 393 -1.40 13.29 -11.60
C GLY A 393 -2.76 12.72 -11.18
N LEU A 394 -3.01 11.45 -11.49
CA LEU A 394 -4.14 10.70 -10.94
C LEU A 394 -3.63 9.73 -9.88
N GLY A 395 -4.16 9.84 -8.68
CA GLY A 395 -4.03 8.85 -7.62
C GLY A 395 -5.39 8.24 -7.32
N GLY A 396 -5.41 7.01 -6.83
CA GLY A 396 -6.66 6.40 -6.40
C GLY A 396 -6.45 4.99 -5.89
N PHE A 397 -7.46 4.50 -5.19
CA PHE A 397 -7.46 3.16 -4.60
C PHE A 397 -8.88 2.58 -4.62
N SER A 398 -8.97 1.28 -4.41
CA SER A 398 -10.24 0.58 -4.20
C SER A 398 -10.20 -0.30 -2.96
N THR A 399 -11.32 -0.40 -2.25
CA THR A 399 -11.46 -1.24 -1.05
C THR A 399 -12.72 -2.10 -1.15
N ALA A 400 -12.67 -3.34 -0.66
CA ALA A 400 -13.86 -4.19 -0.65
C ALA A 400 -14.90 -3.66 0.34
N ARG A 401 -16.19 -3.80 -0.01
CA ARG A 401 -17.27 -3.36 0.89
C ARG A 401 -17.45 -4.33 2.06
N GLU A 402 -17.75 -3.76 3.22
CA GLU A 402 -18.15 -4.52 4.41
C GLU A 402 -19.61 -4.97 4.23
N SER A 403 -19.83 -6.27 3.99
CA SER A 403 -21.08 -7.02 4.22
C SER A 403 -22.34 -6.76 3.36
N THR A 404 -22.51 -5.64 2.65
CA THR A 404 -23.77 -5.34 1.92
C THR A 404 -23.85 -5.87 0.48
N GLY A 405 -22.85 -6.62 0.01
CA GLY A 405 -22.86 -7.29 -1.29
C GLY A 405 -21.48 -7.35 -1.96
N PRO A 406 -21.34 -8.08 -3.08
CA PRO A 406 -20.13 -8.05 -3.88
C PRO A 406 -19.93 -6.64 -4.46
N GLY A 407 -18.76 -6.04 -4.22
CA GLY A 407 -18.43 -4.74 -4.78
C GLY A 407 -17.26 -4.08 -4.09
N ILE A 408 -16.82 -2.97 -4.68
CA ILE A 408 -15.73 -2.14 -4.20
C ILE A 408 -16.19 -0.69 -4.02
N ASN A 409 -15.53 0.02 -3.13
CA ASN A 409 -15.55 1.47 -3.12
C ASN A 409 -14.30 1.96 -3.84
N THR A 410 -14.44 2.88 -4.79
CA THR A 410 -13.34 3.44 -5.56
C THR A 410 -13.23 4.92 -5.28
N TYR A 411 -12.00 5.39 -5.05
CA TYR A 411 -11.69 6.81 -4.81
C TYR A 411 -10.64 7.27 -5.81
N LEU A 412 -10.87 8.41 -6.44
CA LEU A 412 -9.98 9.07 -7.39
C LEU A 412 -9.60 10.44 -6.86
N LEU A 413 -8.32 10.78 -6.97
CA LEU A 413 -7.74 12.01 -6.46
C LEU A 413 -6.85 12.64 -7.53
N TRP A 414 -6.96 13.96 -7.68
CA TRP A 414 -6.06 14.76 -8.50
C TRP A 414 -5.90 16.15 -7.91
N GLN A 415 -4.90 16.88 -8.37
CA GLN A 415 -4.74 18.29 -8.03
C GLN A 415 -5.24 19.17 -9.18
N ASP A 416 -6.17 20.06 -8.86
CA ASP A 416 -6.58 21.17 -9.71
C ASP A 416 -6.06 22.48 -9.13
N THR A 417 -4.95 22.96 -9.69
CA THR A 417 -4.26 24.18 -9.23
C THR A 417 -5.04 25.46 -9.53
N SER A 418 -6.09 25.41 -10.36
CA SER A 418 -7.04 26.52 -10.52
C SER A 418 -7.93 26.69 -9.28
N GLN A 419 -8.12 25.60 -8.51
CA GLN A 419 -8.86 25.58 -7.26
C GLN A 419 -7.90 25.84 -6.10
N LYS A 420 -8.19 26.86 -5.29
CA LYS A 420 -7.32 27.23 -4.15
C LYS A 420 -7.65 26.46 -2.86
N GLU A 421 -8.86 25.90 -2.77
CA GLU A 421 -9.34 25.20 -1.59
C GLU A 421 -8.52 23.93 -1.32
N ASN A 422 -8.08 23.73 -0.08
CA ASN A 422 -7.33 22.57 0.39
C ASN A 422 -6.20 22.12 -0.56
N GLY A 423 -5.40 23.08 -1.02
CA GLY A 423 -4.26 22.82 -1.91
C GLY A 423 -4.66 22.38 -3.32
N GLY A 424 -5.92 22.56 -3.70
CA GLY A 424 -6.46 22.19 -5.02
C GLY A 424 -6.75 20.71 -5.17
N VAL A 425 -6.61 19.89 -4.13
CA VAL A 425 -6.89 18.45 -4.23
C VAL A 425 -8.39 18.22 -4.37
N ARG A 426 -8.77 17.49 -5.42
CA ARG A 426 -10.14 17.11 -5.78
C ARG A 426 -10.30 15.60 -5.63
N ILE A 427 -11.44 15.19 -5.08
CA ILE A 427 -11.77 13.79 -4.80
C ILE A 427 -13.07 13.45 -5.52
N MET A 428 -13.06 12.36 -6.29
CA MET A 428 -14.26 11.68 -6.74
C MET A 428 -14.36 10.31 -6.12
N SER A 429 -15.58 9.81 -5.94
CA SER A 429 -15.79 8.48 -5.38
C SER A 429 -16.98 7.78 -6.01
N GLN A 430 -16.87 6.46 -6.10
CA GLN A 430 -17.98 5.56 -6.38
C GLN A 430 -18.11 4.62 -5.19
N THR A 431 -19.19 4.73 -4.44
CA THR A 431 -19.39 4.03 -3.16
C THR A 431 -20.79 3.40 -3.08
N ASN A 432 -21.00 2.49 -2.13
CA ASN A 432 -22.32 1.93 -1.76
C ASN A 432 -23.10 1.14 -2.83
N GLY A 433 -22.51 0.88 -4.00
CA GLY A 433 -23.16 0.10 -5.06
C GLY A 433 -23.84 0.97 -6.09
N ASP A 434 -23.69 2.28 -5.94
CA ASP A 434 -24.19 3.23 -6.91
C ASP A 434 -23.31 3.18 -8.17
N ASP A 435 -23.94 3.11 -9.33
CA ASP A 435 -23.27 3.28 -10.63
C ASP A 435 -22.90 4.76 -10.88
N GLU A 436 -23.29 5.65 -9.97
CA GLU A 436 -23.04 7.09 -10.04
C GLU A 436 -21.74 7.48 -9.34
N TRP A 437 -20.95 8.31 -10.02
CA TRP A 437 -19.78 8.93 -9.44
C TRP A 437 -20.16 10.21 -8.71
N LYS A 438 -19.71 10.34 -7.46
CA LYS A 438 -19.91 11.53 -6.62
C LYS A 438 -18.67 12.40 -6.63
N GLY A 439 -18.86 13.71 -6.56
CA GLY A 439 -17.78 14.72 -6.54
C GLY A 439 -17.74 15.58 -7.82
N PRO A 440 -16.65 16.35 -8.04
CA PRO A 440 -15.46 16.41 -7.20
C PRO A 440 -15.70 17.21 -5.92
N VAL A 441 -15.20 16.72 -4.78
CA VAL A 441 -15.16 17.44 -3.49
C VAL A 441 -13.71 17.71 -3.08
N SER A 442 -13.51 18.46 -2.00
CA SER A 442 -12.19 18.69 -1.39
C SER A 442 -12.25 18.42 0.11
N ASP A 443 -11.10 18.17 0.75
CA ASP A 443 -11.03 17.87 2.19
C ASP A 443 -9.86 18.63 2.87
N PRO A 444 -10.06 19.22 4.07
CA PRO A 444 -9.04 19.97 4.79
C PRO A 444 -7.73 19.23 5.07
N VAL A 445 -7.70 17.88 5.10
CA VAL A 445 -6.45 17.14 5.29
C VAL A 445 -5.44 17.41 4.17
N PHE A 446 -5.91 17.83 2.99
CA PHE A 446 -5.07 18.17 1.83
C PHE A 446 -4.60 19.62 1.82
N SER A 447 -4.97 20.41 2.85
CA SER A 447 -4.43 21.76 3.01
C SER A 447 -2.90 21.76 2.99
N ARG A 448 -2.34 22.80 2.35
CA ARG A 448 -0.89 23.00 2.17
C ARG A 448 -0.20 21.95 1.28
N ALA A 449 -0.95 21.19 0.47
CA ALA A 449 -0.38 20.46 -0.66
C ALA A 449 0.45 21.40 -1.55
N ASP A 450 1.64 20.97 -1.94
CA ASP A 450 2.51 21.75 -2.81
C ASP A 450 1.89 21.85 -4.22
N VAL A 451 2.17 22.95 -4.93
CA VAL A 451 1.67 23.13 -6.31
C VAL A 451 2.30 22.08 -7.22
N ASN A 452 1.48 21.43 -8.05
CA ASN A 452 1.84 20.31 -8.93
C ASN A 452 2.31 19.05 -8.17
N THR A 453 1.86 18.87 -6.93
CA THR A 453 2.14 17.65 -6.18
C THR A 453 1.53 16.43 -6.87
N ARG A 454 2.26 15.32 -6.88
CA ARG A 454 1.76 14.02 -7.34
C ARG A 454 1.07 13.34 -6.17
N ILE A 455 -0.03 12.64 -6.45
CA ILE A 455 -0.79 11.90 -5.45
C ILE A 455 -0.64 10.42 -5.76
N ALA A 456 -0.10 9.66 -4.81
CA ALA A 456 -0.08 8.21 -4.89
C ALA A 456 -0.95 7.63 -3.79
N CYS A 457 -1.84 6.72 -4.15
CA CYS A 457 -2.62 5.97 -3.17
C CYS A 457 -2.22 4.50 -3.21
N VAL A 458 -2.32 3.86 -2.06
CA VAL A 458 -1.98 2.45 -1.91
C VAL A 458 -3.00 1.60 -2.66
N ASN A 459 -2.52 0.86 -3.64
CA ASN A 459 -3.27 -0.23 -4.23
C ASN A 459 -2.89 -1.54 -3.54
N GLU A 460 -3.89 -2.28 -3.06
CA GLU A 460 -3.65 -3.61 -2.48
C GLU A 460 -3.37 -4.64 -3.58
N GLY A 461 -2.39 -5.51 -3.34
CA GLY A 461 -2.04 -6.59 -4.27
C GLY A 461 -3.16 -7.62 -4.46
N MET A 462 -3.68 -7.73 -5.68
CA MET A 462 -4.84 -8.57 -6.03
C MET A 462 -4.55 -9.79 -6.91
N GLY A 463 -3.33 -9.92 -7.43
CA GLY A 463 -2.96 -11.01 -8.32
C GLY A 463 -2.17 -12.10 -7.63
N ALA A 464 -2.40 -13.37 -7.95
CA ALA A 464 -1.59 -14.48 -7.47
C ALA A 464 -1.22 -15.47 -8.58
N VAL A 465 -0.03 -16.08 -8.46
CA VAL A 465 0.50 -17.09 -9.37
C VAL A 465 0.94 -18.31 -8.57
N ASN A 466 0.38 -19.47 -8.91
CA ASN A 466 0.77 -20.77 -8.38
C ASN A 466 2.10 -21.24 -8.99
N ASN A 467 2.72 -22.25 -8.38
CA ASN A 467 3.99 -22.82 -8.86
C ASN A 467 3.91 -23.44 -10.27
N ASP A 468 2.73 -23.91 -10.68
CA ASP A 468 2.47 -24.42 -12.04
C ASP A 468 2.23 -23.31 -13.08
N GLY A 469 2.32 -22.04 -12.66
CA GLY A 469 2.06 -20.86 -13.49
C GLY A 469 0.59 -20.53 -13.66
N SER A 470 -0.33 -21.32 -13.10
CA SER A 470 -1.76 -20.97 -13.06
C SER A 470 -1.98 -19.77 -12.16
N GLN A 471 -2.97 -18.96 -12.49
CA GLN A 471 -3.27 -17.74 -11.76
C GLN A 471 -4.47 -17.95 -10.83
N THR A 472 -4.41 -17.33 -9.66
CA THR A 472 -5.53 -17.27 -8.74
C THR A 472 -5.77 -15.82 -8.33
N ASN A 473 -7.00 -15.54 -7.92
CA ASN A 473 -7.41 -14.17 -7.61
C ASN A 473 -7.28 -13.94 -6.11
N VAL A 474 -6.64 -12.84 -5.72
CA VAL A 474 -6.61 -12.39 -4.33
C VAL A 474 -7.71 -11.36 -4.14
N ARG A 475 -8.53 -11.60 -3.13
CA ARG A 475 -9.63 -10.71 -2.79
C ARG A 475 -9.08 -9.46 -2.08
N LEU A 476 -9.52 -8.27 -2.48
CA LEU A 476 -9.32 -7.04 -1.71
C LEU A 476 -9.86 -7.20 -0.30
N SER A 477 -9.10 -6.68 0.65
CA SER A 477 -9.57 -6.58 2.01
C SER A 477 -10.66 -5.51 2.14
N ASN A 478 -11.55 -5.72 3.10
CA ASN A 478 -12.44 -4.69 3.61
C ASN A 478 -11.76 -3.82 4.69
N SER A 479 -10.54 -4.18 5.12
CA SER A 479 -9.78 -3.38 6.06
C SER A 479 -9.31 -2.07 5.43
N ARG A 480 -9.37 -1.00 6.23
CA ARG A 480 -9.22 0.39 5.78
C ARG A 480 -7.84 0.97 6.08
N ASP A 481 -6.96 0.20 6.70
CA ASP A 481 -5.60 0.59 7.08
C ASP A 481 -4.68 0.84 5.87
N LEU A 482 -4.96 0.19 4.73
CA LEU A 482 -4.31 0.46 3.45
C LEU A 482 -5.01 1.52 2.61
N ASN A 483 -6.10 2.16 3.06
CA ASN A 483 -6.75 3.25 2.31
C ASN A 483 -5.96 4.56 2.44
N ARG A 484 -4.67 4.54 2.11
CA ARG A 484 -3.73 5.65 2.32
C ARG A 484 -3.36 6.32 1.02
N CYS A 485 -3.17 7.63 1.08
CA CYS A 485 -2.62 8.42 -0.01
C CYS A 485 -1.47 9.30 0.49
N TYR A 486 -0.56 9.61 -0.43
CA TYR A 486 0.67 10.34 -0.20
C TYR A 486 0.80 11.47 -1.20
N PHE A 487 1.28 12.62 -0.72
CA PHE A 487 1.54 13.79 -1.56
C PHE A 487 2.58 14.69 -0.89
N GLN A 488 3.26 15.52 -1.68
CA GLN A 488 4.14 16.56 -1.16
C GLN A 488 3.35 17.76 -0.63
N ALA A 489 3.76 18.26 0.53
CA ALA A 489 3.19 19.40 1.22
C ALA A 489 4.27 20.18 1.99
N GLU A 490 3.97 21.42 2.34
CA GLU A 490 4.83 22.29 3.15
C GLU A 490 6.28 22.39 2.63
N GLY A 491 6.45 22.53 1.31
CA GLY A 491 7.77 22.75 0.71
C GLY A 491 8.60 21.48 0.54
N GLY A 492 7.95 20.37 0.18
CA GLY A 492 8.60 19.10 -0.20
C GLY A 492 8.55 18.01 0.86
N LYS A 493 7.86 18.20 1.99
CA LYS A 493 7.65 17.10 2.95
C LYS A 493 6.60 16.14 2.39
N LEU A 494 6.76 14.85 2.68
CA LEU A 494 5.84 13.83 2.21
C LEU A 494 4.75 13.58 3.25
N LYS A 495 3.53 14.03 2.96
CA LYS A 495 2.37 13.89 3.83
C LYS A 495 1.65 12.57 3.54
N GLN A 496 1.11 11.94 4.59
CA GLN A 496 0.27 10.75 4.49
C GLN A 496 -1.12 11.02 5.06
N VAL A 497 -2.14 10.54 4.36
CA VAL A 497 -3.54 10.62 4.79
C VAL A 497 -4.19 9.26 4.62
N GLN A 498 -5.25 9.00 5.38
CA GLN A 498 -6.02 7.75 5.31
C GLN A 498 -7.50 8.04 5.21
N HIS A 499 -8.21 7.32 4.33
CA HIS A 499 -9.67 7.31 4.33
C HIS A 499 -10.20 6.19 5.23
N ASP A 500 -10.78 6.56 6.37
CA ASP A 500 -11.27 5.61 7.38
C ASP A 500 -12.61 4.94 7.01
N GLY A 501 -13.11 5.17 5.79
CA GLY A 501 -14.39 4.69 5.28
C GLY A 501 -15.53 5.70 5.43
N GLN A 502 -15.34 6.75 6.23
CA GLN A 502 -16.30 7.86 6.38
C GLN A 502 -15.67 9.21 6.04
N LYS A 503 -14.42 9.43 6.42
CA LYS A 503 -13.70 10.69 6.26
C LYS A 503 -12.21 10.46 6.01
N TRP A 504 -11.55 11.52 5.57
CA TRP A 504 -10.10 11.56 5.51
C TRP A 504 -9.49 11.94 6.86
N ILE A 505 -8.38 11.30 7.19
CA ILE A 505 -7.61 11.50 8.41
C ILE A 505 -6.18 11.87 8.02
N ASP A 506 -5.63 12.89 8.68
CA ASP A 506 -4.23 13.26 8.59
C ASP A 506 -3.38 12.31 9.46
N LEU A 507 -2.44 11.59 8.85
CA LEU A 507 -1.51 10.69 9.53
C LEU A 507 -0.12 11.34 9.76
N GLY A 508 0.00 12.64 9.48
CA GLY A 508 1.25 13.38 9.58
C GLY A 508 2.18 13.15 8.40
N PHE A 509 3.48 13.21 8.65
CA PHE A 509 4.52 13.12 7.61
C PHE A 509 5.23 11.78 7.65
N VAL A 510 5.66 11.32 6.47
CA VAL A 510 6.57 10.18 6.33
C VAL A 510 7.99 10.66 6.65
N PRO A 511 8.74 9.96 7.53
CA PRO A 511 10.16 10.25 7.77
C PRO A 511 11.00 10.04 6.51
N MET A 512 11.84 11.02 6.17
CA MET A 512 12.64 11.04 4.93
C MET A 512 14.15 11.16 5.17
N LEU A 513 14.60 11.13 6.42
CA LEU A 513 16.00 11.28 6.83
C LEU A 513 16.38 10.26 7.88
#